data_AF-A0A7X8EN85-F1
#
_entry.id   AF-A0A7X8EN85-F1
#
_cell.length_a   1.000
_cell.length_b   1.000
_cell.length_c   1.000
_cell.angle_alpha   90.00
_cell.angle_beta   90.00
_cell.angle_gamma   90.00
#
_symmetry.space_group_name_H-M   'P 1'
#
loop_
_entity.id
_entity.type
_entity.pdbx_description
1 polymer ?
#
loop_
_entity_poly.entity_id
_entity_poly.type
_entity_poly.pdbx_seq_one_letter_code
_entity_poly.pdbx_strand_id
1 'polypeptide(L)' 'MTHKLIKPVMSAEEAVKNVKSGSSVMVGGFNYAGVPYTLIDALVEQG' A
#
# COMPACT_ATOMS: atom_id res chain seq x y z
N MET A 1 -2.61 -16.39 -23.76
CA MET A 1 -2.92 -14.96 -23.89
C MET A 1 -2.46 -14.28 -22.60
N THR A 2 -1.37 -13.51 -22.63
CA THR A 2 -0.92 -12.74 -21.46
C THR A 2 -1.77 -11.48 -21.37
N HIS A 3 -2.65 -11.38 -20.37
CA HIS A 3 -3.35 -10.14 -20.11
C HIS A 3 -2.33 -9.07 -19.69
N LYS A 4 -2.33 -7.93 -20.38
CA LYS A 4 -1.50 -6.78 -20.02
C LYS A 4 -2.06 -6.20 -18.72
N LEU A 5 -1.44 -6.52 -17.59
CA LEU A 5 -1.78 -5.95 -16.29
C LEU A 5 -1.31 -4.48 -16.27
N ILE A 6 -2.26 -3.57 -16.29
CA ILE A 6 -1.99 -2.15 -16.03
C ILE A 6 -1.67 -2.04 -14.54
N LYS A 7 -0.47 -1.56 -14.22
CA LYS A 7 -0.09 -1.16 -12.87
C LYS A 7 -0.21 0.36 -12.78
N PRO A 8 -1.39 0.90 -12.42
CA PRO A 8 -1.58 2.33 -12.34
C PRO A 8 -0.60 2.92 -11.32
N VAL A 9 -0.03 4.08 -11.66
CA VAL A 9 0.69 4.92 -10.71
C VAL A 9 -0.32 5.90 -10.14
N MET A 10 -0.45 5.93 -8.81
CA MET A 10 -1.40 6.75 -8.07
C MET A 10 -0.74 7.30 -6.80
N SER A 11 -1.43 8.21 -6.10
CA SER A 11 -0.95 8.72 -4.83
C SER A 11 -1.09 7.66 -3.71
N ALA A 12 -0.36 7.84 -2.61
CA ALA A 12 -0.41 6.92 -1.49
C ALA A 12 -1.81 6.90 -0.85
N GLU A 13 -2.43 8.06 -0.71
CA GLU A 13 -3.78 8.26 -0.15
C GLU A 13 -4.84 7.55 -0.98
N GLU A 14 -4.70 7.53 -2.31
CA GLU A 14 -5.61 6.78 -3.17
C GLU A 14 -5.40 5.27 -3.06
N ALA A 15 -4.14 4.83 -2.96
CA ALA A 15 -3.83 3.42 -2.83
C ALA A 15 -4.40 2.81 -1.55
N VAL A 16 -4.24 3.50 -0.41
CA VAL A 16 -4.63 2.98 0.92
C VAL A 16 -6.13 2.89 1.12
N LYS A 17 -6.96 3.62 0.35
CA LYS A 17 -8.43 3.48 0.34
C LYS A 17 -8.92 2.06 0.07
N ASN A 18 -8.09 1.20 -0.54
CA ASN A 18 -8.42 -0.20 -0.79
C ASN A 18 -8.29 -1.09 0.46
N VAL A 19 -7.55 -0.66 1.49
CA VAL A 19 -7.48 -1.32 2.78
C VAL A 19 -8.71 -0.91 3.60
N LYS A 20 -9.44 -1.90 4.14
CA LYS A 20 -10.69 -1.67 4.89
C LYS A 20 -10.48 -1.92 6.37
N SER A 21 -11.28 -1.27 7.21
CA SER A 21 -11.26 -1.51 8.66
C SER A 21 -11.39 -3.00 9.01
N GLY A 22 -10.58 -3.47 9.95
CA GLY A 22 -10.49 -4.88 10.33
C GLY A 22 -9.61 -5.75 9.41
N SER A 23 -8.99 -5.19 8.37
CA SER A 23 -8.05 -5.93 7.52
C SER A 23 -6.78 -6.31 8.28
N SER A 24 -6.26 -7.50 8.03
CA SER A 24 -4.86 -7.85 8.33
C SER A 24 -4.00 -7.60 7.09
N VAL A 25 -2.98 -6.76 7.21
CA VAL A 25 -2.15 -6.32 6.08
C VAL A 25 -0.72 -6.82 6.26
N MET A 26 -0.16 -7.42 5.22
CA MET A 26 1.27 -7.76 5.18
C MET A 26 2.08 -6.56 4.69
N VAL A 27 3.12 -6.21 5.44
CA VAL A 27 4.03 -5.11 5.11
C VAL A 27 5.41 -5.68 4.81
N GLY A 28 5.98 -5.30 3.67
CA GLY A 28 7.32 -5.73 3.28
C GLY A 28 8.43 -5.01 4.05
N GLY A 29 9.66 -5.53 3.92
CA GLY A 29 10.87 -4.95 4.50
C GLY A 29 11.46 -5.76 5.66
N PHE A 30 12.65 -5.35 6.11
CA PHE A 30 13.33 -5.88 7.29
C PHE A 30 14.16 -4.79 7.97
N ASN A 31 13.93 -4.57 9.26
CA ASN A 31 14.44 -3.41 10.00
C ASN A 31 14.09 -2.10 9.26
N TYR A 32 15.06 -1.39 8.68
CA TYR A 32 14.80 -0.16 7.93
C TYR A 32 14.74 -0.34 6.40
N ALA A 33 15.17 -1.49 5.89
CA ALA A 33 15.33 -1.70 4.46
C ALA A 33 14.05 -2.25 3.82
N GLY A 34 13.63 -1.64 2.71
CA GLY A 34 12.49 -2.11 1.92
C GLY A 34 11.11 -1.88 2.55
N VAL A 35 11.05 -1.13 3.66
CA VAL A 35 9.78 -0.77 4.31
C VAL A 35 9.09 0.35 3.52
N PRO A 36 7.80 0.21 3.16
CA PRO A 36 7.07 1.19 2.36
C PRO A 36 6.51 2.34 3.21
N TYR A 37 7.38 3.14 3.84
CA TYR A 37 6.98 4.17 4.81
C TYR A 37 5.89 5.12 4.28
N THR A 38 5.97 5.59 3.03
CA THR A 38 4.96 6.47 2.43
C THR A 38 3.53 5.89 2.45
N LEU A 39 3.39 4.57 2.29
CA LEU A 39 2.07 3.91 2.38
C LEU A 39 1.64 3.69 3.84
N ILE A 40 2.59 3.45 4.73
CA ILE A 40 2.31 3.29 6.17
C ILE A 40 1.81 4.61 6.75
N ASP A 41 2.49 5.72 6.43
CA ASP A 41 2.10 7.05 6.88
C ASP A 41 0.68 7.40 6.37
N ALA A 42 0.40 7.13 5.08
CA ALA A 42 -0.93 7.35 4.52
C ALA A 42 -2.03 6.47 5.16
N LEU A 43 -1.72 5.22 5.53
CA LEU A 43 -2.65 4.37 6.29
C LEU A 43 -2.92 4.95 7.68
N VAL A 44 -1.89 5.45 8.37
CA VAL A 44 -2.06 6.08 9.69
C VAL A 44 -2.91 7.35 9.60
N GLU A 45 -2.74 8.16 8.56
CA GLU A 45 -3.55 9.35 8.31
C GLU A 45 -5.01 9.02 7.93
N GLN A 46 -5.26 7.86 7.33
CA GLN A 46 -6.60 7.40 6.94
C GLN A 46 -7.46 6.98 8.15
N GLY A 47 -6.84 6.51 9.25
CA GLY A 47 -7.51 5.94 10.43
C GLY A 47 -7.88 4.46 10.28
#